data_AF-A0A1G3L6F0-F1
#
_entry.id   AF-A0A1G3L6F0-F1
#
_cell.length_a   1.000
_cell.length_b   1.000
_cell.length_c   1.000
_cell.angle_alpha   90.00
_cell.angle_beta   90.00
_cell.angle_gamma   90.00
#
_symmetry.space_group_name_H-M   'P 1'
#
loop_
_entity.id
_entity.type
_entity.pdbx_description
1 polymer ?
#
loop_
_entity_poly.entity_id
_entity_poly.type
_entity_poly.pdbx_seq_one_letter_code
_entity_poly.pdbx_strand_id
1 'polypeptide(L)'
;MISIHNLFELFCVISWLVLFIEAVLYFILYMGIKKKIYLYFAGFGFFYSIYIAISYTFYNKLLVQMIGFTMLIGTYFSIKIVKEMFPKRNYFFLNIVLFFFTIGFLLTFSLIFVGWDYYKANLYNIIVGFFTIGAVTFFFTTLFFSIKYKFYKDLNVFINISSLFAFALMYIVLRNFSNSNFSFIVILIFSLLFIVSLAFNFIKQHKDLEELNATLEQKVASRTDDLQQSNEDLKKSKEEIEKLSQQKTDFFINLSHEIRTPLTLLKGYLDKYIKKQNVEKDEDIKVIKKSYDKLEKDILNSFDIERFNVGKQIYDNTKTSDFSTILNENLILFSELSKGNQI
;
A
#
# COMPACT_ATOMS: atom_id res chain seq x y z
N MET A 1 3.09 10.92 55.97
CA MET A 1 1.69 10.90 55.51
C MET A 1 1.52 12.03 54.52
N ILE A 2 1.31 11.73 53.23
CA ILE A 2 0.92 12.74 52.24
C ILE A 2 -0.50 13.16 52.63
N SER A 3 -0.74 14.46 52.88
CA SER A 3 -2.10 14.94 53.15
C SER A 3 -2.98 14.68 51.92
N ILE A 4 -4.27 14.36 52.13
CA ILE A 4 -5.24 14.15 51.04
C ILE A 4 -5.25 15.34 50.06
N HIS A 5 -4.97 16.54 50.58
CA HIS A 5 -4.81 17.75 49.79
C HIS A 5 -3.65 17.66 48.78
N ASN A 6 -2.44 17.30 49.23
CA ASN A 6 -1.27 17.18 48.34
C ASN A 6 -1.43 16.08 47.29
N LEU A 7 -2.21 15.04 47.61
CA LEU A 7 -2.50 13.94 46.68
C LEU A 7 -3.48 14.36 45.58
N PHE A 8 -4.46 15.21 45.93
CA PHE A 8 -5.38 15.83 44.99
C PHE A 8 -4.67 16.83 44.05
N GLU A 9 -3.76 17.64 44.61
CA GLU A 9 -2.92 18.57 43.83
C GLU A 9 -2.07 17.84 42.79
N LEU A 10 -1.36 16.80 43.22
CA LEU A 10 -0.55 15.95 42.34
C LEU A 10 -1.40 15.32 41.22
N PHE A 11 -2.60 14.86 41.56
CA PHE A 11 -3.53 14.28 40.60
C PHE A 11 -4.00 15.29 39.54
N CYS A 12 -4.27 16.54 39.93
CA CYS A 12 -4.67 17.60 39.00
C CYS A 12 -3.56 17.92 38.00
N VAL A 13 -2.31 18.01 38.47
CA VAL A 13 -1.13 18.26 37.61
C VAL A 13 -0.92 17.12 36.61
N ILE A 14 -0.99 15.87 37.08
CA ILE A 14 -0.86 14.69 36.22
C ILE A 14 -1.98 14.66 35.17
N SER A 15 -3.24 14.89 35.60
CA SER A 15 -4.41 14.86 34.70
C SER A 15 -4.31 15.92 33.60
N TRP A 16 -3.86 17.13 33.94
CA TRP A 16 -3.63 18.18 32.96
C TRP A 16 -2.55 17.79 31.93
N LEU A 17 -1.40 17.30 32.40
CA LEU A 17 -0.28 16.91 31.54
C LEU A 17 -0.66 15.77 30.59
N VAL A 18 -1.34 14.74 31.09
CA VAL A 18 -1.78 13.59 30.29
C VAL A 18 -2.70 14.06 29.15
N LEU A 19 -3.72 14.85 29.46
CA LEU A 19 -4.66 15.37 28.45
C LEU A 19 -3.99 16.27 27.42
N PHE A 20 -3.01 17.06 27.83
CA PHE A 20 -2.24 17.90 26.93
C PHE A 20 -1.40 17.05 25.97
N ILE A 21 -0.69 16.03 26.48
CA ILE A 21 0.11 15.10 25.67
C ILE A 21 -0.80 14.35 24.68
N GLU A 22 -1.95 13.85 25.13
CA GLU A 22 -2.91 13.19 24.26
C GLU A 22 -3.41 14.12 23.15
N ALA A 23 -3.71 15.38 23.48
CA ALA A 23 -4.12 16.37 22.48
C ALA A 23 -3.06 16.56 21.38
N VAL A 24 -1.78 16.63 21.77
CA VAL A 24 -0.65 16.73 20.83
C VAL A 24 -0.54 15.47 19.97
N LEU A 25 -0.64 14.28 20.56
CA LEU A 25 -0.59 13.01 19.83
C LEU A 25 -1.72 12.92 18.80
N TYR A 26 -2.94 13.31 19.17
CA TYR A 26 -4.07 13.36 18.25
C TYR A 26 -3.89 14.36 17.12
N PHE A 27 -3.25 15.49 17.39
CA PHE A 27 -2.92 16.46 16.36
C PHE A 27 -1.89 15.90 15.37
N ILE A 28 -0.86 15.19 15.86
CA ILE A 28 0.14 14.50 15.02
C ILE A 28 -0.55 13.43 14.15
N LEU A 29 -1.44 12.63 14.74
CA LEU A 29 -2.22 11.63 14.00
C LEU A 29 -3.10 12.28 12.92
N TYR A 30 -3.67 13.44 13.20
CA TYR A 30 -4.40 14.22 12.20
C TYR A 30 -3.48 14.66 11.05
N MET A 31 -2.27 15.11 11.32
CA MET A 31 -1.32 15.52 10.27
C MET A 31 -0.95 14.36 9.33
N GLY A 32 -0.84 13.14 9.85
CA GLY A 32 -0.55 11.94 9.04
C GLY A 32 -1.78 11.39 8.30
N ILE A 33 -2.88 11.16 9.01
CA ILE A 33 -4.05 10.42 8.49
C ILE A 33 -5.09 11.36 7.84
N LYS A 34 -5.10 12.65 8.20
CA LYS A 34 -6.02 13.70 7.73
C LYS A 34 -7.52 13.43 7.95
N LYS A 35 -7.88 12.47 8.83
CA LYS A 35 -9.27 12.26 9.27
C LYS A 35 -9.68 13.32 10.30
N LYS A 36 -10.80 14.02 10.06
CA LYS A 36 -11.31 15.11 10.91
C LYS A 36 -11.55 14.71 12.37
N ILE A 37 -11.86 13.44 12.63
CA ILE A 37 -12.09 12.93 13.98
C ILE A 37 -10.89 13.16 14.91
N TYR A 38 -9.66 12.99 14.43
CA TYR A 38 -8.45 13.21 15.22
C TYR A 38 -8.22 14.68 15.54
N LEU A 39 -8.56 15.59 14.60
CA LEU A 39 -8.52 17.03 14.85
C LEU A 39 -9.50 17.41 15.97
N TYR A 40 -10.70 16.81 15.97
CA TYR A 40 -11.67 17.10 17.01
C TYR A 40 -11.24 16.58 18.38
N PHE A 41 -10.54 15.44 18.44
CA PHE A 41 -9.94 14.94 19.68
C PHE A 41 -8.81 15.81 20.20
N ALA A 42 -7.93 16.26 19.31
CA ALA A 42 -6.87 17.20 19.66
C ALA A 42 -7.45 18.48 20.29
N GLY A 43 -8.49 19.05 19.66
CA GLY A 43 -9.20 20.21 20.20
C GLY A 43 -9.82 19.94 21.56
N PHE A 44 -10.55 18.83 21.71
CA PHE A 44 -11.17 18.47 22.99
C PHE A 44 -10.13 18.34 24.12
N GLY A 45 -9.09 17.52 23.93
CA GLY A 45 -8.05 17.31 24.94
C GLY A 45 -7.31 18.60 25.30
N PHE A 46 -7.00 19.44 24.31
CA PHE A 46 -6.29 20.69 24.53
C PHE A 46 -7.09 21.66 25.41
N PHE A 47 -8.34 21.95 25.06
CA PHE A 47 -9.16 22.89 25.83
C PHE A 47 -9.55 22.35 27.21
N TYR A 48 -9.76 21.04 27.33
CA TYR A 48 -10.03 20.41 28.62
C TYR A 48 -8.78 20.40 29.53
N SER A 49 -7.59 20.23 28.95
CA SER A 49 -6.34 20.39 29.69
C SER A 49 -6.24 21.82 30.26
N ILE A 50 -6.43 22.86 29.43
CA ILE A 50 -6.37 24.25 29.88
C ILE A 50 -7.40 24.51 30.99
N TYR A 51 -8.60 23.96 30.87
CA TYR A 51 -9.61 24.06 31.92
C TYR A 51 -9.13 23.51 33.27
N ILE A 52 -8.51 22.32 33.30
CA ILE A 52 -7.98 21.72 34.53
C ILE A 52 -6.84 22.59 35.09
N ALA A 53 -5.92 23.03 34.23
CA ALA A 53 -4.82 23.91 34.64
C ALA A 53 -5.32 25.21 35.28
N ILE A 54 -6.24 25.93 34.63
CA ILE A 54 -6.77 27.19 35.16
C ILE A 54 -7.56 26.97 36.45
N SER A 55 -8.40 25.92 36.48
CA SER A 55 -9.22 25.59 37.66
C SER A 55 -8.39 25.23 38.88
N TYR A 56 -7.21 24.65 38.67
CA TYR A 56 -6.28 24.26 39.72
C TYR A 56 -5.41 25.44 40.17
N THR A 57 -4.78 26.15 39.23
CA THR A 57 -3.73 27.12 39.54
C THR A 57 -4.27 28.50 39.95
N PHE A 58 -5.47 28.89 39.52
CA PHE A 58 -5.95 30.27 39.66
C PHE A 58 -7.40 30.35 40.15
N TYR A 59 -7.56 30.47 41.47
CA TYR A 59 -8.86 30.71 42.12
C TYR A 59 -9.28 32.20 42.14
N ASN A 60 -8.74 33.02 41.22
CA ASN A 60 -9.02 34.46 41.16
C ASN A 60 -10.23 34.76 40.27
N LYS A 61 -11.10 35.70 40.70
CA LYS A 61 -12.36 36.08 40.02
C LYS A 61 -12.22 36.42 38.53
N LEU A 62 -11.07 36.94 38.07
CA LEU A 62 -10.83 37.29 36.67
C LEU A 62 -10.57 36.05 35.77
N LEU A 63 -9.81 35.07 36.26
CA LEU A 63 -9.44 33.86 35.51
C LEU A 63 -10.58 32.84 35.45
N VAL A 64 -11.53 32.97 36.36
CA VAL A 64 -12.78 32.21 36.38
C VAL A 64 -13.65 32.45 35.13
N GLN A 65 -13.55 33.60 34.47
CA GLN A 65 -14.24 33.83 33.19
C GLN A 65 -13.60 33.03 32.04
N MET A 66 -12.28 32.85 32.06
CA MET A 66 -11.56 32.04 31.07
C MET A 66 -11.94 30.55 31.15
N ILE A 67 -12.27 30.06 32.36
CA ILE A 67 -12.81 28.71 32.57
C ILE A 67 -14.08 28.50 31.74
N GLY A 68 -15.03 29.45 31.75
CA GLY A 68 -16.26 29.35 30.96
C GLY A 68 -16.00 29.26 29.45
N PHE A 69 -15.06 30.04 28.93
CA PHE A 69 -14.70 30.02 27.51
C PHE A 69 -14.01 28.71 27.10
N THR A 70 -13.06 28.21 27.90
CA THR A 70 -12.38 26.93 27.61
C THR A 70 -13.35 25.76 27.59
N MET A 71 -14.32 25.76 28.52
CA MET A 71 -15.42 24.79 28.51
C MET A 71 -16.23 24.88 27.22
N LEU A 72 -16.70 26.08 26.84
CA LEU A 72 -17.49 26.31 25.61
C LEU A 72 -16.82 25.74 24.35
N ILE A 73 -15.51 25.94 24.20
CA ILE A 73 -14.77 25.44 23.04
C ILE A 73 -14.58 23.92 23.12
N GLY A 74 -14.31 23.37 24.30
CA GLY A 74 -14.30 21.92 24.52
C GLY A 74 -15.62 21.24 24.13
N THR A 75 -16.77 21.90 24.37
CA THR A 75 -18.10 21.42 23.95
C THR A 75 -18.20 21.29 22.44
N TYR A 76 -17.71 22.29 21.72
CA TYR A 76 -17.84 22.31 20.28
C TYR A 76 -17.16 21.08 19.68
N PHE A 77 -15.98 20.76 20.20
CA PHE A 77 -15.23 19.57 19.81
C PHE A 77 -15.91 18.26 20.24
N SER A 78 -16.47 18.17 21.45
CA SER A 78 -17.21 16.97 21.87
C SER A 78 -18.44 16.73 20.98
N ILE A 79 -19.20 17.76 20.62
CA ILE A 79 -20.32 17.66 19.68
C ILE A 79 -19.86 17.17 18.30
N LYS A 80 -18.72 17.68 17.81
CA LYS A 80 -18.15 17.28 16.52
C LYS A 80 -17.67 15.82 16.53
N ILE A 81 -17.01 15.39 17.60
CA ILE A 81 -16.62 13.99 17.82
C ILE A 81 -17.84 13.08 17.70
N VAL A 82 -18.87 13.38 18.49
CA VAL A 82 -20.08 12.55 18.56
C VAL A 82 -20.77 12.48 17.18
N LYS A 83 -20.89 13.60 16.47
CA LYS A 83 -21.49 13.61 15.11
C LYS A 83 -20.66 12.84 14.08
N GLU A 84 -19.35 12.83 14.20
CA GLU A 84 -18.47 12.10 13.26
C GLU A 84 -18.46 10.58 13.54
N MET A 85 -18.66 10.19 14.80
CA MET A 85 -18.65 8.78 15.22
C MET A 85 -19.94 8.01 14.89
N PHE A 86 -21.09 8.67 14.95
CA PHE A 86 -22.38 7.99 14.81
C PHE A 86 -23.02 8.24 13.43
N PRO A 87 -23.53 7.19 12.77
CA PRO A 87 -24.23 7.33 11.50
C PRO A 87 -25.50 8.18 11.65
N LYS A 88 -25.83 8.96 10.61
CA LYS A 88 -26.94 9.94 10.58
C LYS A 88 -28.33 9.36 10.92
N ARG A 89 -28.49 8.04 11.00
CA ARG A 89 -29.78 7.37 11.24
C ARG A 89 -30.16 7.26 12.73
N ASN A 90 -29.24 7.52 13.66
CA ASN A 90 -29.45 7.27 15.09
C ASN A 90 -29.33 8.53 15.99
N TYR A 91 -29.76 9.69 15.48
CA TYR A 91 -29.64 10.96 16.21
C TYR A 91 -30.45 11.04 17.51
N PHE A 92 -31.40 10.14 17.79
CA PHE A 92 -32.22 10.22 19.00
C PHE A 92 -31.37 10.15 20.29
N PHE A 93 -30.59 9.07 20.46
CA PHE A 93 -29.68 8.90 21.60
C PHE A 93 -28.60 9.98 21.62
N LEU A 94 -28.15 10.39 20.44
CA LEU A 94 -27.17 11.44 20.25
C LEU A 94 -27.69 12.80 20.76
N ASN A 95 -28.95 13.12 20.47
CA ASN A 95 -29.60 14.36 20.91
C ASN A 95 -29.79 14.39 22.43
N ILE A 96 -30.05 13.24 23.07
CA ILE A 96 -30.13 13.14 24.54
C ILE A 96 -28.76 13.46 25.17
N VAL A 97 -27.69 12.86 24.65
CA VAL A 97 -26.32 13.15 25.11
C VAL A 97 -26.02 14.64 24.92
N LEU A 98 -26.27 15.17 23.73
CA LEU A 98 -26.05 16.57 23.42
C LEU A 98 -26.83 17.50 24.35
N PHE A 99 -28.07 17.16 24.71
CA PHE A 99 -28.93 17.95 25.59
C PHE A 99 -28.36 18.12 26.99
N PHE A 100 -27.88 17.04 27.62
CA PHE A 100 -27.28 17.15 28.96
C PHE A 100 -25.99 17.96 28.95
N PHE A 101 -25.16 17.79 27.91
CA PHE A 101 -23.97 18.62 27.75
C PHE A 101 -24.31 20.08 27.54
N THR A 102 -25.22 20.41 26.62
CA THR A 102 -25.58 21.81 26.36
C THR A 102 -26.12 22.51 27.60
N ILE A 103 -26.95 21.85 28.40
CA ILE A 103 -27.45 22.43 29.66
C ILE A 103 -26.34 22.59 30.69
N GLY A 104 -25.50 21.55 30.91
CA GLY A 104 -24.36 21.65 31.81
C GLY A 104 -23.43 22.81 31.45
N PHE A 105 -23.21 23.04 30.15
CA PHE A 105 -22.40 24.14 29.64
C PHE A 105 -23.08 25.50 29.75
N LEU A 106 -24.38 25.63 29.48
CA LEU A 106 -25.13 26.88 29.70
C LEU A 106 -25.09 27.30 31.17
N LEU A 107 -25.25 26.35 32.08
CA LEU A 107 -25.13 26.59 33.51
C LEU A 107 -23.69 26.96 33.91
N THR A 108 -22.67 26.34 33.28
CA THR A 108 -21.27 26.74 33.50
C THR A 108 -20.97 28.13 32.94
N PHE A 109 -21.59 28.53 31.84
CA PHE A 109 -21.46 29.86 31.26
C PHE A 109 -22.07 30.94 32.15
N SER A 110 -23.15 30.61 32.88
CA SER A 110 -23.78 31.52 33.85
C SER A 110 -22.83 32.02 34.94
N LEU A 111 -21.72 31.29 35.17
CA LEU A 111 -20.66 31.65 36.10
C LEU A 111 -20.07 33.04 35.81
N ILE A 112 -19.97 33.43 34.53
CA ILE A 112 -19.46 34.74 34.11
C ILE A 112 -20.29 35.89 34.70
N PHE A 113 -21.60 35.69 34.83
CA PHE A 113 -22.54 36.73 35.28
C PHE A 113 -22.76 36.70 36.79
N VAL A 114 -22.80 35.50 37.36
CA VAL A 114 -23.25 35.27 38.74
C VAL A 114 -22.10 35.31 39.75
N GLY A 115 -20.86 35.12 39.29
CA GLY A 115 -19.67 35.15 40.12
C GLY A 115 -19.43 33.85 40.91
N TRP A 116 -18.18 33.65 41.33
CA TRP A 116 -17.71 32.38 41.91
C TRP A 116 -18.41 31.99 43.22
N ASP A 117 -18.66 32.95 44.11
CA ASP A 117 -19.18 32.67 45.45
C ASP A 117 -20.60 32.11 45.39
N TYR A 118 -21.47 32.74 44.61
CA TYR A 118 -22.83 32.25 44.37
C TYR A 118 -22.83 30.96 43.54
N TYR A 119 -21.96 30.88 42.53
CA TYR A 119 -21.81 29.67 41.72
C TYR A 119 -21.50 28.44 42.59
N LYS A 120 -20.51 28.55 43.48
CA LYS A 120 -20.11 27.48 44.39
C LYS A 120 -21.23 27.09 45.36
N ALA A 121 -21.96 28.07 45.88
CA ALA A 121 -23.04 27.84 46.84
C ALA A 121 -24.27 27.17 46.21
N ASN A 122 -24.66 27.55 44.99
CA ASN A 122 -25.98 27.23 44.45
C ASN A 122 -25.99 26.43 43.15
N LEU A 123 -25.04 26.66 42.24
CA LEU A 123 -25.09 26.13 40.87
C LEU A 123 -24.13 24.97 40.62
N TYR A 124 -23.04 24.90 41.39
CA TYR A 124 -21.95 23.97 41.17
C TYR A 124 -22.41 22.49 41.19
N ASN A 125 -23.17 22.08 42.21
CA ASN A 125 -23.68 20.70 42.29
C ASN A 125 -24.66 20.35 41.16
N ILE A 126 -25.46 21.32 40.72
CA ILE A 126 -26.43 21.15 39.63
C ILE A 126 -25.66 20.91 38.31
N ILE A 127 -24.65 21.74 38.04
CA ILE A 127 -23.79 21.65 36.85
C ILE A 127 -23.08 20.31 36.79
N VAL A 128 -22.50 19.91 37.91
CA VAL A 128 -21.86 18.61 38.08
C VAL A 128 -22.85 17.49 37.76
N GLY A 129 -24.09 17.58 38.26
CA GLY A 129 -25.17 16.64 37.94
C GLY A 129 -25.49 16.53 36.44
N PHE A 130 -25.57 17.65 35.73
CA PHE A 130 -25.81 17.63 34.29
C PHE A 130 -24.66 16.98 33.51
N PHE A 131 -23.41 17.28 33.87
CA PHE A 131 -22.26 16.65 33.25
C PHE A 131 -22.16 15.15 33.55
N THR A 132 -22.46 14.74 34.79
CA THR A 132 -22.45 13.31 35.14
C THR A 132 -23.53 12.54 34.40
N ILE A 133 -24.76 13.07 34.33
CA ILE A 133 -25.84 12.43 33.58
C ILE A 133 -25.53 12.40 32.07
N GLY A 134 -25.01 13.49 31.52
CA GLY A 134 -24.58 13.55 30.11
C GLY A 134 -23.49 12.53 29.79
N ALA A 135 -22.55 12.34 30.72
CA ALA A 135 -21.47 11.38 30.55
C ALA A 135 -21.92 9.92 30.69
N VAL A 136 -22.79 9.64 31.65
CA VAL A 136 -23.40 8.31 31.83
C VAL A 136 -24.22 7.93 30.61
N THR A 137 -25.07 8.84 30.12
CA THR A 137 -25.85 8.62 28.90
C THR A 137 -24.95 8.45 27.68
N PHE A 138 -23.86 9.19 27.57
CA PHE A 138 -22.86 9.01 26.51
C PHE A 138 -22.18 7.63 26.58
N PHE A 139 -21.78 7.19 27.77
CA PHE A 139 -21.18 5.87 27.98
C PHE A 139 -22.15 4.74 27.59
N PHE A 140 -23.40 4.79 28.05
CA PHE A 140 -24.36 3.73 27.71
C PHE A 140 -24.75 3.73 26.23
N THR A 141 -24.87 4.90 25.60
CA THR A 141 -25.18 4.97 24.17
C THR A 141 -24.02 4.44 23.32
N THR A 142 -22.79 4.85 23.62
CA THR A 142 -21.58 4.32 22.97
C THR A 142 -21.45 2.80 23.15
N LEU A 143 -21.66 2.28 24.37
CA LEU A 143 -21.65 0.84 24.66
C LEU A 143 -22.74 0.08 23.88
N PHE A 144 -23.97 0.60 23.84
CA PHE A 144 -25.07 0.02 23.07
C PHE A 144 -24.74 -0.06 21.58
N PHE A 145 -24.17 1.00 21.00
CA PHE A 145 -23.77 1.03 19.60
C PHE A 145 -22.62 0.07 19.29
N SER A 146 -21.65 -0.06 20.18
CA SER A 146 -20.53 -1.01 20.02
C SER A 146 -20.99 -2.46 20.01
N ILE A 147 -21.96 -2.81 20.87
CA ILE A 147 -22.55 -4.16 20.89
C ILE A 147 -23.41 -4.41 19.64
N LYS A 148 -24.27 -3.45 19.27
CA LYS A 148 -25.30 -3.63 18.24
C LYS A 148 -24.75 -3.71 16.82
N TYR A 149 -23.67 -2.99 16.50
CA TYR A 149 -23.27 -2.81 15.10
C TYR A 149 -22.04 -3.61 14.65
N LYS A 150 -21.34 -4.35 15.53
CA LYS A 150 -20.10 -5.11 15.18
C LYS A 150 -19.12 -4.28 14.31
N PHE A 151 -19.19 -2.95 14.45
CA PHE A 151 -18.51 -1.90 13.69
C PHE A 151 -17.46 -1.32 14.67
N TYR A 152 -16.17 -1.15 14.42
CA TYR A 152 -15.37 -1.11 13.20
C TYR A 152 -13.89 -1.33 13.58
N LYS A 153 -13.07 -1.53 12.55
CA LYS A 153 -11.60 -1.67 12.52
C LYS A 153 -10.75 -0.71 13.40
N ASP A 154 -11.36 0.32 14.00
CA ASP A 154 -10.74 1.36 14.84
C ASP A 154 -11.22 1.27 16.31
N LEU A 155 -11.32 0.05 16.85
CA LEU A 155 -11.67 -0.22 18.26
C LEU A 155 -10.79 0.55 19.27
N ASN A 156 -9.57 0.89 18.87
CA ASN A 156 -8.62 1.71 19.65
C ASN A 156 -9.10 3.16 19.83
N VAL A 157 -9.76 3.74 18.82
CA VAL A 157 -10.32 5.10 18.92
C VAL A 157 -11.45 5.10 19.93
N PHE A 158 -12.31 4.08 19.92
CA PHE A 158 -13.41 3.92 20.88
C PHE A 158 -12.94 3.85 22.35
N ILE A 159 -11.84 3.14 22.62
CA ILE A 159 -11.29 2.94 23.96
C ILE A 159 -10.59 4.21 24.49
N ASN A 160 -9.91 4.96 23.62
CA ASN A 160 -9.30 6.23 24.03
C ASN A 160 -10.36 7.31 24.33
N ILE A 161 -11.54 7.20 23.72
CA ILE A 161 -12.65 8.15 23.92
C ILE A 161 -13.35 7.91 25.24
N SER A 162 -13.63 6.64 25.56
CA SER A 162 -14.26 6.28 26.82
C SER A 162 -13.34 6.52 28.01
N SER A 163 -12.01 6.37 27.85
CA SER A 163 -11.02 6.69 28.88
C SER A 163 -10.86 8.20 29.10
N LEU A 164 -10.78 9.01 28.03
CA LEU A 164 -10.82 10.48 28.12
C LEU A 164 -12.07 11.00 28.86
N PHE A 165 -13.23 10.40 28.55
CA PHE A 165 -14.49 10.75 29.19
C PHE A 165 -14.57 10.31 30.66
N ALA A 166 -14.05 9.12 30.96
CA ALA A 166 -13.95 8.62 32.33
C ALA A 166 -13.01 9.48 33.17
N PHE A 167 -11.89 9.97 32.61
CA PHE A 167 -10.98 10.90 33.28
C PHE A 167 -11.61 12.27 33.54
N ALA A 168 -12.36 12.81 32.58
CA ALA A 168 -13.11 14.06 32.74
C ALA A 168 -14.19 13.94 33.85
N LEU A 169 -14.92 12.83 33.88
CA LEU A 169 -15.85 12.50 34.97
C LEU A 169 -15.13 12.34 36.31
N MET A 170 -13.97 11.69 36.31
CA MET A 170 -13.16 11.41 37.49
C MET A 170 -12.67 12.69 38.17
N TYR A 171 -12.23 13.68 37.40
CA TYR A 171 -11.89 15.00 37.92
C TYR A 171 -13.08 15.70 38.59
N ILE A 172 -14.27 15.61 37.98
CA ILE A 172 -15.50 16.20 38.50
C ILE A 172 -15.93 15.49 39.82
N VAL A 173 -15.82 14.16 39.90
CA VAL A 173 -16.20 13.38 41.09
C VAL A 173 -15.22 13.61 42.25
N LEU A 174 -13.91 13.58 42.00
CA LEU A 174 -12.88 13.80 43.02
C LEU A 174 -12.93 15.21 43.62
N ARG A 175 -13.27 16.22 42.82
CA ARG A 175 -13.43 17.61 43.27
C ARG A 175 -14.65 17.81 44.19
N ASN A 176 -15.68 16.98 44.09
CA ASN A 176 -16.92 17.10 44.87
C ASN A 176 -16.96 16.23 46.13
N PHE A 177 -16.27 15.10 46.12
CA PHE A 177 -16.37 14.07 47.18
C PHE A 177 -15.03 13.85 47.88
N SER A 178 -14.39 14.92 48.34
CA SER A 178 -13.06 14.96 48.98
C SER A 178 -12.83 13.98 50.15
N ASN A 179 -13.80 13.16 50.57
CA ASN A 179 -13.68 12.28 51.75
C ASN A 179 -14.25 10.85 51.61
N SER A 180 -14.72 10.38 50.45
CA SER A 180 -15.31 9.03 50.37
C SER A 180 -14.45 8.02 49.60
N ASN A 181 -14.14 6.89 50.26
CA ASN A 181 -13.51 5.67 49.72
C ASN A 181 -14.13 5.18 48.40
N PHE A 182 -15.35 5.62 48.12
CA PHE A 182 -16.10 5.36 46.89
C PHE A 182 -15.37 5.83 45.63
N SER A 183 -14.66 6.96 45.69
CA SER A 183 -13.90 7.48 44.54
C SER A 183 -12.78 6.52 44.10
N PHE A 184 -12.05 5.93 45.04
CA PHE A 184 -11.00 4.94 44.75
C PHE A 184 -11.55 3.65 44.14
N ILE A 185 -12.70 3.17 44.62
CA ILE A 185 -13.35 1.96 44.09
C ILE A 185 -13.78 2.17 42.63
N VAL A 186 -14.32 3.34 42.32
CA VAL A 186 -14.71 3.70 40.94
C VAL A 186 -13.47 3.74 40.02
N ILE A 187 -12.35 4.33 40.46
CA ILE A 187 -11.07 4.32 39.72
C ILE A 187 -10.59 2.89 39.46
N LEU A 188 -10.60 2.05 40.48
CA LEU A 188 -10.19 0.64 40.38
C LEU A 188 -11.04 -0.12 39.36
N ILE A 189 -12.36 0.05 39.41
CA ILE A 189 -13.28 -0.61 38.47
C ILE A 189 -13.03 -0.16 37.03
N PHE A 190 -12.93 1.15 36.78
CA PHE A 190 -12.68 1.65 35.42
C PHE A 190 -11.28 1.26 34.90
N SER A 191 -10.25 1.27 35.75
CA SER A 191 -8.91 0.81 35.38
C SER A 191 -8.88 -0.70 35.08
N LEU A 192 -9.60 -1.52 35.84
CA LEU A 192 -9.75 -2.96 35.59
C LEU A 192 -10.48 -3.23 34.28
N LEU A 193 -11.59 -2.53 34.04
CA LEU A 193 -12.33 -2.64 32.77
C LEU A 193 -11.47 -2.22 31.57
N PHE A 194 -10.64 -1.19 31.73
CA PHE A 194 -9.68 -0.77 30.72
C PHE A 194 -8.62 -1.84 30.45
N ILE A 195 -8.00 -2.40 31.48
CA ILE A 195 -7.00 -3.47 31.36
C ILE A 195 -7.61 -4.71 30.69
N VAL A 196 -8.81 -5.11 31.10
CA VAL A 196 -9.52 -6.26 30.51
C VAL A 196 -9.82 -5.99 29.03
N SER A 197 -10.28 -4.79 28.68
CA SER A 197 -10.51 -4.42 27.29
C SER A 197 -9.23 -4.45 26.45
N LEU A 198 -8.10 -3.98 26.99
CA LEU A 198 -6.81 -4.06 26.30
C LEU A 198 -6.37 -5.51 26.07
N ALA A 199 -6.50 -6.35 27.08
CA ALA A 199 -6.13 -7.77 26.99
C ALA A 199 -6.95 -8.49 25.90
N PHE A 200 -8.27 -8.28 25.85
CA PHE A 200 -9.12 -8.86 24.80
C PHE A 200 -8.70 -8.42 23.39
N ASN A 201 -8.30 -7.16 23.22
CA ASN A 201 -7.87 -6.65 21.92
C ASN A 201 -6.54 -7.25 21.48
N PHE A 202 -5.60 -7.36 22.41
CA PHE A 202 -4.30 -7.93 22.15
C PHE A 202 -4.43 -9.39 21.71
N ILE A 203 -5.24 -10.18 22.42
CA ILE A 203 -5.53 -11.57 22.07
C ILE A 203 -6.16 -11.67 20.68
N LYS A 204 -7.13 -10.80 20.37
CA LYS A 204 -7.77 -10.81 19.04
C LYS A 204 -6.80 -10.45 17.93
N GLN A 205 -5.98 -9.40 18.11
CA GLN A 205 -5.00 -8.98 17.12
C GLN A 205 -3.94 -10.06 16.88
N HIS A 206 -3.48 -10.73 17.93
CA HIS A 206 -2.57 -11.87 17.80
C HIS A 206 -3.18 -12.98 16.97
N LYS A 207 -4.43 -13.34 17.25
CA LYS A 207 -5.14 -14.38 16.50
C LYS A 207 -5.35 -14.01 15.02
N ASP A 208 -5.78 -12.79 14.75
CA ASP A 208 -5.98 -12.30 13.38
C ASP A 208 -4.64 -12.28 12.60
N LEU A 209 -3.52 -11.99 13.28
CA LEU A 209 -2.17 -11.99 12.70
C LEU A 209 -1.68 -13.42 12.42
N GLU A 210 -1.91 -14.35 13.34
CA GLU A 210 -1.58 -15.77 13.15
C GLU A 210 -2.35 -16.38 11.97
N GLU A 211 -3.65 -16.12 11.87
CA GLU A 211 -4.49 -16.60 10.76
C GLU A 211 -4.03 -16.00 9.41
N LEU A 212 -3.67 -14.72 9.39
CA LEU A 212 -3.14 -14.07 8.21
C LEU A 212 -1.78 -14.67 7.79
N ASN A 213 -0.87 -14.90 8.74
CA ASN A 213 0.44 -15.51 8.46
C ASN A 213 0.26 -16.93 7.92
N ALA A 214 -0.57 -17.76 8.54
CA ALA A 214 -0.84 -19.11 8.05
C ALA A 214 -1.40 -19.11 6.62
N THR A 215 -2.32 -18.19 6.33
CA THR A 215 -2.89 -18.03 4.97
C THR A 215 -1.85 -17.57 3.96
N LEU A 216 -0.96 -16.65 4.36
CA LEU A 216 0.11 -16.16 3.50
C LEU A 216 1.15 -17.25 3.23
N GLU A 217 1.55 -18.01 4.25
CA GLU A 217 2.48 -19.14 4.10
C GLU A 217 1.93 -20.19 3.13
N GLN A 218 0.65 -20.56 3.27
CA GLN A 218 -0.01 -21.49 2.35
C GLN A 218 -0.02 -20.95 0.91
N LYS A 219 -0.31 -19.66 0.74
CA LYS A 219 -0.34 -19.01 -0.58
C LYS A 219 1.05 -18.92 -1.20
N VAL A 220 2.07 -18.64 -0.40
CA VAL A 220 3.48 -18.60 -0.85
C VAL A 220 3.93 -19.99 -1.28
N ALA A 221 3.63 -21.04 -0.50
CA ALA A 221 3.95 -22.42 -0.86
C ALA A 221 3.31 -22.82 -2.19
N SER A 222 2.00 -22.65 -2.34
CA SER A 222 1.29 -22.96 -3.59
C SER A 222 1.83 -22.19 -4.79
N ARG A 223 2.14 -20.89 -4.64
CA ARG A 223 2.74 -20.10 -5.73
C ARG A 223 4.16 -20.52 -6.08
N THR A 224 4.92 -21.00 -5.09
CA THR A 224 6.29 -21.49 -5.31
C THR A 224 6.25 -22.79 -6.10
N ASP A 225 5.32 -23.70 -5.78
CA ASP A 225 5.12 -24.95 -6.52
C ASP A 225 4.67 -24.69 -7.97
N ASP A 226 3.68 -23.81 -8.19
CA ASP A 226 3.22 -23.41 -9.54
C ASP A 226 4.38 -22.87 -10.40
N LEU A 227 5.24 -22.03 -9.80
CA LEU A 227 6.41 -21.44 -10.45
C LEU A 227 7.45 -22.49 -10.77
N GLN A 228 7.72 -23.42 -9.86
CA GLN A 228 8.67 -24.50 -10.10
C GLN A 228 8.21 -25.38 -11.27
N GLN A 229 6.93 -25.78 -11.30
CA GLN A 229 6.37 -26.57 -12.38
C GLN A 229 6.46 -25.83 -13.73
N SER A 230 6.09 -24.54 -13.76
CA SER A 230 6.19 -23.73 -14.97
C SER A 230 7.64 -23.60 -15.47
N ASN A 231 8.61 -23.52 -14.56
CA ASN A 231 10.02 -23.42 -14.90
C ASN A 231 10.57 -24.75 -15.44
N GLU A 232 10.12 -25.88 -14.89
CA GLU A 232 10.44 -27.21 -15.41
C GLU A 232 9.87 -27.42 -16.83
N ASP A 233 8.63 -26.99 -17.08
CA ASP A 233 8.01 -27.07 -18.40
C ASP A 233 8.70 -26.15 -19.41
N LEU A 234 9.06 -24.93 -18.99
CA LEU A 234 9.86 -24.01 -19.80
C LEU A 234 11.21 -24.62 -20.18
N LYS A 235 11.88 -25.27 -19.22
CA LYS A 235 13.16 -25.93 -19.45
C LYS A 235 13.03 -27.07 -20.45
N LYS A 236 12.01 -27.93 -20.32
CA LYS A 236 11.72 -29.00 -21.28
C LYS A 236 11.46 -28.46 -22.69
N SER A 237 10.63 -27.42 -22.80
CA SER A 237 10.33 -26.79 -24.10
C SER A 237 11.58 -26.19 -24.73
N LYS A 238 12.45 -25.56 -23.93
CA LYS A 238 13.74 -25.05 -24.40
C LYS A 238 14.64 -26.18 -24.92
N GLU A 239 14.77 -27.28 -24.18
CA GLU A 239 15.57 -28.45 -24.58
C GLU A 239 15.04 -29.07 -25.90
N GLU A 240 13.71 -29.13 -26.07
CA GLU A 240 13.09 -29.58 -27.33
C GLU A 240 13.40 -28.65 -28.51
N ILE A 241 13.29 -27.33 -28.30
CA ILE A 241 13.63 -26.33 -29.33
C ILE A 241 15.11 -26.42 -29.72
N GLU A 242 16.01 -26.56 -28.75
CA GLU A 242 17.44 -26.73 -29.01
C GLU A 242 17.72 -28.01 -29.80
N LYS A 243 17.07 -29.13 -29.43
CA LYS A 243 17.19 -30.39 -30.16
C LYS A 243 16.68 -30.28 -31.61
N LEU A 244 15.53 -29.64 -31.82
CA LEU A 244 14.97 -29.39 -33.15
C LEU A 244 15.87 -28.48 -33.98
N SER A 245 16.44 -27.45 -33.38
CA SER A 245 17.41 -26.55 -34.02
C SER A 245 18.66 -27.31 -34.48
N GLN A 246 19.18 -28.20 -33.64
CA GLN A 246 20.31 -29.07 -33.98
C GLN A 246 19.97 -30.02 -35.14
N GLN A 247 18.82 -30.69 -35.08
CA GLN A 247 18.36 -31.58 -36.15
C GLN A 247 18.17 -30.83 -37.48
N LYS A 248 17.59 -29.63 -37.44
CA LYS A 248 17.46 -28.75 -38.62
C LYS A 248 18.84 -28.45 -39.21
N THR A 249 19.82 -28.09 -38.36
CA THR A 249 21.19 -27.78 -38.78
C THR A 249 21.85 -28.98 -39.46
N ASP A 250 21.76 -30.16 -38.85
CA ASP A 250 22.36 -31.38 -39.38
C ASP A 250 21.71 -31.80 -40.70
N PHE A 251 20.40 -31.61 -40.85
CA PHE A 251 19.69 -31.80 -42.10
C PHE A 251 20.25 -30.92 -43.23
N PHE A 252 20.40 -29.59 -43.02
CA PHE A 252 20.94 -28.69 -44.04
C PHE A 252 22.39 -29.00 -44.41
N ILE A 253 23.19 -29.46 -43.45
CA ILE A 253 24.58 -29.86 -43.70
C ILE A 253 24.62 -31.09 -44.61
N ASN A 254 23.85 -32.11 -44.27
CA ASN A 254 23.79 -33.34 -45.06
C ASN A 254 23.28 -33.05 -46.48
N LEU A 255 22.23 -32.24 -46.60
CA LEU A 255 21.65 -31.85 -47.88
C LEU A 255 22.64 -31.06 -48.75
N SER A 256 23.44 -30.18 -48.15
CA SER A 256 24.51 -29.46 -48.85
C SER A 256 25.56 -30.41 -49.44
N HIS A 257 25.99 -31.43 -48.68
CA HIS A 257 26.94 -32.44 -49.15
C HIS A 257 26.35 -33.31 -50.28
N GLU A 258 25.10 -33.73 -50.13
CA GLU A 258 24.40 -34.54 -51.12
C GLU A 258 24.15 -33.79 -52.42
N ILE A 259 23.91 -32.47 -52.39
CA ILE A 259 23.68 -31.65 -53.59
C ILE A 259 25.00 -31.22 -54.25
N ARG A 260 26.06 -30.98 -53.48
CA ARG A 260 27.38 -30.64 -54.05
C ARG A 260 27.89 -31.75 -54.96
N THR A 261 27.64 -33.01 -54.63
CA THR A 261 28.09 -34.17 -55.40
C THR A 261 27.54 -34.22 -56.84
N PRO A 262 26.21 -34.24 -57.09
CA PRO A 262 25.64 -34.24 -58.43
C PRO A 262 25.91 -32.94 -59.19
N LEU A 263 25.96 -31.79 -58.51
CA LEU A 263 26.42 -30.53 -59.13
C LEU A 263 27.85 -30.69 -59.66
N THR A 264 28.79 -31.10 -58.82
CA THR A 264 30.20 -31.31 -59.23
C THR A 264 30.31 -32.29 -60.40
N LEU A 265 29.51 -33.36 -60.42
CA LEU A 265 29.44 -34.30 -61.54
C LEU A 265 28.89 -33.63 -62.81
N LEU A 266 27.78 -32.91 -62.73
CA LEU A 266 27.20 -32.15 -63.85
C LEU A 266 28.19 -31.15 -64.43
N LYS A 267 28.88 -30.39 -63.57
CA LYS A 267 29.96 -29.48 -63.96
C LYS A 267 31.06 -30.22 -64.71
N GLY A 268 31.52 -31.35 -64.18
CA GLY A 268 32.56 -32.16 -64.80
C GLY A 268 32.15 -32.69 -66.18
N TYR A 269 30.90 -33.15 -66.34
CA TYR A 269 30.38 -33.57 -67.64
C TYR A 269 30.22 -32.41 -68.62
N LEU A 270 29.75 -31.25 -68.15
CA LEU A 270 29.64 -30.03 -68.95
C LEU A 270 31.02 -29.56 -69.44
N ASP A 271 31.99 -29.45 -68.54
CA ASP A 271 33.37 -29.06 -68.88
C ASP A 271 34.03 -30.06 -69.84
N LYS A 272 33.78 -31.36 -69.65
CA LYS A 272 34.26 -32.41 -70.55
C LYS A 272 33.61 -32.30 -71.94
N TYR A 273 32.32 -32.00 -72.02
CA TYR A 273 31.61 -31.81 -73.28
C TYR A 273 32.15 -30.59 -74.04
N ILE A 274 32.32 -29.47 -73.35
CA ILE A 274 32.89 -28.22 -73.90
C ILE A 274 34.28 -28.49 -74.51
N LYS A 275 35.16 -29.17 -73.76
CA LYS A 275 36.51 -29.54 -74.24
C LYS A 275 36.48 -30.51 -75.41
N LYS A 276 35.61 -31.52 -75.38
CA LYS A 276 35.56 -32.58 -76.41
C LYS A 276 35.05 -32.06 -77.75
N GLN A 277 34.02 -31.21 -77.75
CA GLN A 277 33.44 -30.66 -78.97
C GLN A 277 34.11 -29.35 -79.43
N ASN A 278 35.05 -28.82 -78.65
CA ASN A 278 35.74 -27.56 -78.91
C ASN A 278 34.78 -26.36 -79.10
N VAL A 279 33.64 -26.40 -78.40
CA VAL A 279 32.54 -25.41 -78.45
C VAL A 279 32.73 -24.28 -77.44
N GLU A 280 33.98 -23.99 -77.08
CA GLU A 280 34.31 -23.00 -76.04
C GLU A 280 33.93 -21.56 -76.43
N LYS A 281 33.74 -21.31 -77.73
CA LYS A 281 33.29 -20.03 -78.30
C LYS A 281 31.78 -19.98 -78.59
N ASP A 282 31.07 -21.08 -78.45
CA ASP A 282 29.63 -21.13 -78.64
C ASP A 282 28.94 -20.29 -77.56
N GLU A 283 28.13 -19.32 -77.99
CA GLU A 283 27.47 -18.38 -77.07
C GLU A 283 26.47 -19.10 -76.16
N ASP A 284 25.67 -20.04 -76.68
CA ASP A 284 24.65 -20.77 -75.92
C ASP A 284 25.30 -21.63 -74.83
N ILE A 285 26.41 -22.30 -75.15
CA ILE A 285 27.19 -23.09 -74.19
C ILE A 285 27.80 -22.21 -73.08
N LYS A 286 28.24 -21.00 -73.40
CA LYS A 286 28.70 -20.02 -72.39
C LYS A 286 27.58 -19.59 -71.46
N VAL A 287 26.38 -19.33 -71.99
CA VAL A 287 25.20 -18.98 -71.18
C VAL A 287 24.86 -20.13 -70.22
N ILE A 288 24.82 -21.36 -70.73
CA ILE A 288 24.52 -22.56 -69.92
C ILE A 288 25.55 -22.74 -68.82
N LYS A 289 26.85 -22.62 -69.12
CA LYS A 289 27.91 -22.75 -68.11
C LYS A 289 27.84 -21.67 -67.04
N LYS A 290 27.65 -20.41 -67.43
CA LYS A 290 27.48 -19.31 -66.46
C LYS A 290 26.22 -19.47 -65.61
N SER A 291 25.13 -19.94 -66.20
CA SER A 291 23.88 -20.20 -65.49
C SER A 291 24.03 -21.34 -64.49
N TYR A 292 24.75 -22.40 -64.86
CA TYR A 292 25.13 -23.49 -63.96
C TYR A 292 26.01 -23.00 -62.80
N ASP A 293 27.08 -22.25 -63.09
CA ASP A 293 28.00 -21.72 -62.07
C ASP A 293 27.27 -20.80 -61.08
N LYS A 294 26.33 -20.00 -61.59
CA LYS A 294 25.46 -19.15 -60.75
C LYS A 294 24.54 -20.00 -59.87
N LEU A 295 23.86 -21.00 -60.44
CA LEU A 295 22.97 -21.90 -59.70
C LEU A 295 23.71 -22.67 -58.59
N GLU A 296 24.89 -23.21 -58.91
CA GLU A 296 25.76 -23.88 -57.96
C GLU A 296 26.12 -22.95 -56.80
N LYS A 297 26.53 -21.72 -57.10
CA LYS A 297 26.88 -20.71 -56.10
C LYS A 297 25.68 -20.31 -55.24
N ASP A 298 24.52 -20.07 -55.85
CA ASP A 298 23.31 -19.64 -55.14
C ASP A 298 22.78 -20.72 -54.18
N ILE A 299 22.80 -21.98 -54.62
CA ILE A 299 22.41 -23.13 -53.80
C ILE A 299 23.37 -23.29 -52.61
N LEU A 300 24.68 -23.24 -52.86
CA LEU A 300 25.68 -23.37 -51.79
C LEU A 300 25.60 -22.22 -50.78
N ASN A 301 25.42 -20.98 -51.26
CA ASN A 301 25.25 -19.81 -50.40
C ASN A 301 24.01 -19.92 -49.51
N SER A 302 22.90 -20.49 -50.02
CA SER A 302 21.68 -20.70 -49.22
C SER A 302 21.93 -21.65 -48.03
N PHE A 303 22.71 -22.72 -48.24
CA PHE A 303 23.10 -23.62 -47.15
C PHE A 303 24.11 -22.99 -46.18
N ASP A 304 25.00 -22.15 -46.69
CA ASP A 304 25.93 -21.41 -45.86
C ASP A 304 25.19 -20.40 -44.96
N ILE A 305 24.11 -19.75 -45.41
CA ILE A 305 23.29 -18.89 -44.54
C ILE A 305 22.70 -19.68 -43.35
N GLU A 306 22.18 -20.89 -43.59
CA GLU A 306 21.64 -21.72 -42.51
C GLU A 306 22.74 -22.16 -41.53
N ARG A 307 23.94 -22.46 -42.00
CA ARG A 307 25.10 -22.71 -41.11
C ARG A 307 25.50 -21.48 -40.30
N PHE A 308 25.38 -20.29 -40.88
CA PHE A 308 25.80 -19.03 -40.27
C PHE A 308 24.87 -18.64 -39.13
N ASN A 309 23.57 -18.81 -39.32
CA ASN A 309 22.55 -18.55 -38.31
C ASN A 309 22.75 -19.39 -37.04
N VAL A 310 23.45 -20.53 -37.11
CA VAL A 310 23.76 -21.40 -35.96
C VAL A 310 25.19 -21.19 -35.44
N GLY A 311 25.87 -20.13 -35.90
CA GLY A 311 27.18 -19.73 -35.40
C GLY A 311 28.34 -20.63 -35.85
N LYS A 312 28.15 -21.51 -36.86
CA LYS A 312 29.27 -22.22 -37.48
C LYS A 312 30.08 -21.22 -38.31
N GLN A 313 31.40 -21.18 -38.13
CA GLN A 313 32.29 -20.33 -38.94
C GLN A 313 32.29 -20.80 -40.40
N ILE A 314 32.01 -19.87 -41.31
CA ILE A 314 31.96 -20.12 -42.76
C ILE A 314 32.91 -19.20 -43.53
N TYR A 315 33.34 -18.10 -42.90
CA TYR A 315 34.16 -17.08 -43.52
C TYR A 315 35.59 -17.08 -42.97
N ASP A 316 36.54 -16.99 -43.90
CA ASP A 316 37.96 -16.80 -43.62
C ASP A 316 38.26 -15.30 -43.66
N ASN A 317 38.42 -14.69 -42.48
CA ASN A 317 38.65 -13.25 -42.33
C ASN A 317 40.02 -12.78 -42.84
N THR A 318 40.88 -13.67 -43.34
CA THR A 318 42.22 -13.31 -43.82
C THR A 318 42.29 -12.99 -45.31
N LYS A 319 41.19 -13.15 -46.08
CA LYS A 319 41.17 -12.92 -47.52
C LYS A 319 40.69 -11.53 -47.91
N THR A 320 41.43 -10.86 -48.80
CA THR A 320 41.05 -9.59 -49.43
C THR A 320 40.34 -9.86 -50.77
N SER A 321 39.21 -9.20 -51.01
CA SER A 321 38.41 -9.35 -52.24
C SER A 321 38.37 -8.06 -53.05
N ASP A 322 38.49 -8.17 -54.37
CA ASP A 322 38.36 -7.04 -55.30
C ASP A 322 36.91 -6.89 -55.81
N PHE A 323 36.28 -5.79 -55.43
CA PHE A 323 34.88 -5.50 -55.75
C PHE A 323 34.65 -5.22 -57.23
N SER A 324 35.64 -4.62 -57.91
CA SER A 324 35.52 -4.26 -59.34
C SER A 324 35.44 -5.49 -60.22
N THR A 325 36.21 -6.53 -59.89
CA THR A 325 36.18 -7.81 -60.62
C THR A 325 34.84 -8.52 -60.44
N ILE A 326 34.31 -8.58 -59.22
CA ILE A 326 33.01 -9.22 -58.89
C ILE A 326 31.84 -8.54 -59.64
N LEU A 327 31.86 -7.20 -59.73
CA LEU A 327 30.80 -6.45 -60.40
C LEU A 327 30.77 -6.75 -61.91
N ASN A 328 31.93 -6.75 -62.56
CA ASN A 328 32.06 -7.00 -64.00
C ASN A 328 31.62 -8.42 -64.39
N GLU A 329 31.91 -9.42 -63.57
CA GLU A 329 31.48 -10.81 -63.81
C GLU A 329 29.95 -10.97 -63.75
N ASN A 330 29.29 -10.29 -62.83
CA ASN A 330 27.84 -10.36 -62.65
C ASN A 330 27.07 -9.59 -63.74
N LEU A 331 27.60 -8.47 -64.23
CA LEU A 331 26.94 -7.65 -65.26
C LEU A 331 26.77 -8.40 -66.59
N ILE A 332 27.69 -9.32 -66.92
CA ILE A 332 27.61 -10.08 -68.18
C ILE A 332 26.37 -10.99 -68.21
N LEU A 333 25.98 -11.58 -67.09
CA LEU A 333 24.79 -12.45 -66.98
C LEU A 333 23.47 -11.69 -67.23
N PHE A 334 23.41 -10.40 -66.89
CA PHE A 334 22.24 -9.56 -67.13
C PHE A 334 22.27 -8.87 -68.50
N SER A 335 23.46 -8.74 -69.10
CA SER A 335 23.63 -8.12 -70.41
C SER A 335 22.91 -8.88 -71.54
N GLU A 336 22.83 -10.21 -71.49
CA GLU A 336 22.07 -11.00 -72.48
C GLU A 336 20.55 -10.84 -72.33
N LEU A 337 20.05 -10.82 -71.09
CA LEU A 337 18.64 -10.54 -70.81
C LEU A 337 18.23 -9.13 -71.27
N SER A 338 19.16 -8.18 -71.22
CA SER A 338 18.94 -6.82 -71.73
C SER A 338 18.96 -6.71 -73.27
N LYS A 339 19.56 -7.68 -73.98
CA LYS A 339 19.55 -7.71 -75.46
C LYS A 339 18.24 -8.26 -76.03
N GLY A 340 17.57 -9.17 -75.32
CA GLY A 340 16.26 -9.72 -75.72
C GLY A 340 15.06 -8.83 -75.39
N ASN A 341 15.20 -7.96 -74.39
CA ASN A 341 14.23 -6.92 -74.04
C ASN A 341 14.72 -5.55 -74.50
N GLN A 342 14.78 -5.32 -75.81
CA GLN A 342 14.80 -3.94 -76.31
C GLN A 342 13.42 -3.33 -76.04
N ILE A 343 13.31 -2.55 -74.97
CA ILE A 343 12.32 -1.47 -74.88
C ILE A 343 12.82 -0.31 -75.74
#